data_AF-A0AAU7A7Q7-F1
#
_entry.id   AF-A0AAU7A7Q7-F1
#
_cell.length_a   1.000
_cell.length_b   1.000
_cell.length_c   1.000
_cell.angle_alpha   90.00
_cell.angle_beta   90.00
_cell.angle_gamma   90.00
#
_symmetry.space_group_name_H-M   'P 1'
#
loop_
_entity.id
_entity.type
_entity.pdbx_description
1 polymer ?
#
loop_
_entity_poly.entity_id
_entity_poly.type
_entity_poly.pdbx_seq_one_letter_code
_entity_poly.pdbx_strand_id
1 'polypeptide(L)'
;MIHFLPNNTVTERHLQGALEILRDPKRWCKVYLRKGDAYCINGALYAAGMPVFEVPAEHVADQPNYVRGDLERGELQEPFWFLRSALGLFSDYRNVGLFNDAPETEHHQVISLISLATKLVQAENVGVSYSVRAVA
;
A
#
# COMPACT_ATOMS: atom_id res chain seq x y z
N MET A 1 -19.97 8.25 -2.48
CA MET A 1 -19.00 7.19 -2.84
C MET A 1 -17.95 7.82 -3.74
N ILE A 2 -16.69 7.87 -3.29
CA ILE A 2 -15.57 8.33 -4.11
C ILE A 2 -15.14 7.17 -5.00
N HIS A 3 -14.97 7.42 -6.29
CA HIS A 3 -14.42 6.45 -7.23
C HIS A 3 -13.07 6.96 -7.75
N PHE A 4 -12.00 6.23 -7.45
CA PHE A 4 -10.64 6.57 -7.86
C PHE A 4 -10.37 6.03 -9.27
N LEU A 5 -10.10 6.93 -10.21
CA LEU A 5 -9.78 6.54 -11.58
C LEU A 5 -8.31 6.08 -11.70
N PRO A 6 -8.02 5.04 -12.49
CA PRO A 6 -6.67 4.59 -12.74
C PRO A 6 -5.77 5.69 -13.31
N ASN A 7 -4.58 5.84 -12.72
CA ASN A 7 -3.52 6.69 -13.25
C ASN A 7 -2.16 6.10 -12.87
N ASN A 8 -1.66 5.22 -13.72
CA ASN A 8 -0.47 4.43 -13.42
C ASN A 8 0.80 5.30 -13.30
N THR A 9 0.93 6.35 -14.10
CA THR A 9 2.07 7.29 -14.01
C THR A 9 2.12 7.98 -12.64
N VAL A 10 0.97 8.47 -12.14
CA VAL A 10 0.89 9.10 -10.82
C VAL A 10 1.07 8.07 -9.71
N THR A 11 0.49 6.89 -9.89
CA THR A 11 0.58 5.78 -8.93
C THR A 11 2.02 5.32 -8.75
N GLU A 12 2.74 5.10 -9.84
CA GLU A 12 4.15 4.73 -9.84
C GLU A 12 5.00 5.78 -9.12
N ARG A 13 4.77 7.07 -9.39
CA ARG A 13 5.48 8.17 -8.74
C ARG A 13 5.29 8.16 -7.23
N HIS A 14 4.07 7.97 -6.72
CA HIS A 14 3.82 7.90 -5.28
C HIS A 14 4.52 6.69 -4.64
N LEU A 15 4.48 5.52 -5.29
CA LEU A 15 5.17 4.32 -4.81
C LEU A 15 6.68 4.51 -4.77
N GLN A 16 7.27 5.10 -5.82
CA GLN A 16 8.70 5.43 -5.87
C GLN A 16 9.10 6.42 -4.78
N GLY A 17 8.33 7.49 -4.57
CA GLY A 17 8.60 8.45 -3.51
C GLY A 17 8.51 7.83 -2.11
N ALA A 18 7.52 6.96 -1.87
CA ALA A 18 7.43 6.22 -0.61
C ALA A 18 8.61 5.26 -0.41
N LEU A 19 9.05 4.59 -1.48
CA LEU A 19 10.22 3.72 -1.48
C LEU A 19 11.50 4.49 -1.15
N GLU A 20 11.68 5.68 -1.72
CA GLU A 20 12.84 6.55 -1.42
C GLU A 20 12.88 6.97 0.05
N ILE A 21 11.73 7.32 0.63
CA ILE A 21 11.60 7.66 2.05
C ILE A 21 11.96 6.46 2.93
N LEU A 22 11.37 5.31 2.63
CA LEU A 22 11.48 4.12 3.47
C LEU A 22 12.78 3.36 3.25
N ARG A 23 13.57 3.63 2.21
CA ARG A 23 14.85 2.93 1.97
C ARG A 23 15.81 2.99 3.15
N ASP A 24 15.76 4.05 3.95
CA ASP A 24 16.46 4.11 5.23
C ASP A 24 15.63 3.42 6.33
N PRO A 25 16.12 2.33 6.96
CA PRO A 25 15.41 1.63 8.03
C PRO A 25 15.11 2.53 9.24
N LYS A 26 15.89 3.59 9.47
CA LYS A 26 15.62 4.56 10.56
C LYS A 26 14.38 5.42 10.29
N ARG A 27 13.95 5.51 9.03
CA ARG A 27 12.77 6.26 8.59
C ARG A 27 11.52 5.38 8.47
N TRP A 28 11.59 4.13 8.89
CA TRP A 28 10.44 3.25 8.98
C TRP A 28 9.94 3.11 10.42
N CYS A 29 8.63 3.18 10.61
CA CYS A 29 8.00 2.88 11.89
C CYS A 29 6.73 2.03 11.75
N LYS A 30 6.44 1.29 12.81
CA LYS A 30 5.19 0.56 13.01
C LYS A 30 4.21 1.42 13.81
N VAL A 31 2.91 1.13 13.72
CA VAL A 31 1.77 1.67 14.48
C VAL A 31 1.44 3.14 14.19
N TYR A 32 2.44 3.97 13.88
CA TYR A 32 2.26 5.40 13.64
C TYR A 32 2.29 5.72 12.16
N LEU A 33 1.38 6.60 11.71
CA LEU A 33 1.50 7.23 10.39
C LEU A 33 2.84 7.96 10.25
N ARG A 34 3.26 8.65 11.32
CA ARG A 34 4.55 9.32 11.45
C ARG A 34 5.00 9.33 12.91
N LYS A 35 6.28 9.03 13.16
CA LYS A 35 6.94 9.17 14.46
C LYS A 35 8.29 9.87 14.29
N GLY A 36 8.34 11.16 14.62
CA GLY A 36 9.50 11.99 14.26
C GLY A 36 9.67 12.04 12.74
N ASP A 37 10.82 11.59 12.22
CA ASP A 37 11.09 11.52 10.78
C ASP A 37 10.90 10.12 10.17
N ALA A 38 10.33 9.21 10.95
CA ALA A 38 9.95 7.87 10.52
C ALA A 38 8.46 7.78 10.15
N TYR A 39 8.14 6.90 9.20
CA TYR A 39 6.83 6.71 8.61
C TYR A 39 6.46 5.23 8.51
N CYS A 40 5.19 4.89 8.64
CA CYS A 40 4.67 3.61 8.13
C CYS A 40 4.48 3.68 6.60
N ILE A 41 4.08 2.58 5.97
CA ILE A 41 3.82 2.53 4.51
C ILE A 41 2.82 3.61 4.07
N ASN A 42 1.68 3.73 4.76
CA ASN A 42 0.66 4.72 4.43
C ASN A 42 1.19 6.15 4.60
N GLY A 43 1.88 6.40 5.71
CA GLY A 43 2.51 7.68 5.99
C GLY A 43 3.55 8.08 4.95
N ALA A 44 4.33 7.12 4.45
CA ALA A 44 5.32 7.35 3.41
C ALA A 44 4.68 7.73 2.07
N LEU A 45 3.54 7.12 1.70
CA LEU A 45 2.78 7.53 0.51
C LEU A 45 2.27 8.97 0.63
N TYR A 46 1.71 9.35 1.78
CA TYR A 46 1.26 10.72 2.01
C TYR A 46 2.43 11.72 2.00
N ALA A 47 3.56 11.36 2.62
CA ALA A 47 4.78 12.15 2.58
C ALA A 47 5.38 12.26 1.17
N ALA A 48 5.13 11.28 0.30
CA ALA A 48 5.47 11.30 -1.13
C ALA A 48 4.48 12.13 -1.99
N GLY A 49 3.55 12.85 -1.37
CA GLY A 49 2.61 13.75 -2.04
C GLY A 49 1.28 13.12 -2.43
N MET A 50 1.01 11.88 -2.00
CA MET A 50 -0.31 11.30 -2.22
C MET A 50 -1.37 12.08 -1.40
N PRO A 51 -2.48 12.51 -2.03
CA PRO A 51 -3.54 13.21 -1.31
C PRO A 51 -4.16 12.35 -0.22
N VAL A 52 -4.49 12.97 0.91
CA VAL A 52 -5.19 12.34 2.03
C VAL A 52 -6.68 12.45 1.79
N PHE A 53 -7.40 11.33 1.84
CA PHE A 53 -8.85 11.28 1.82
C PHE A 53 -9.38 10.71 3.13
N GLU A 54 -10.54 11.19 3.55
CA GLU A 54 -11.28 10.56 4.62
C GLU A 54 -11.76 9.18 4.14
N VAL A 55 -11.42 8.15 4.90
CA VAL A 55 -11.87 6.77 4.62
C VAL A 55 -13.36 6.71 4.96
N PRO A 56 -14.24 6.33 4.01
CA PRO A 56 -15.67 6.15 4.30
C PRO A 56 -15.88 5.16 5.45
N ALA A 57 -16.88 5.40 6.29
CA ALA A 57 -17.13 4.57 7.47
C ALA A 57 -17.36 3.09 7.11
N GLU A 58 -18.02 2.84 5.98
CA GLU A 58 -18.28 1.50 5.42
C GLU A 58 -17.01 0.75 4.97
N HIS A 59 -15.90 1.47 4.79
CA HIS A 59 -14.60 0.94 4.38
C HIS A 59 -13.66 0.71 5.56
N VAL A 60 -14.05 1.06 6.79
CA VAL A 60 -13.27 0.78 8.01
C VAL A 60 -13.40 -0.70 8.37
N ALA A 61 -12.27 -1.34 8.67
CA ALA A 61 -12.21 -2.74 9.10
C ALA A 61 -12.76 -2.90 10.54
N ASP A 62 -12.96 -4.14 10.97
CA ASP A 62 -13.35 -4.45 12.35
C ASP A 62 -12.35 -3.90 13.39
N GLN A 63 -11.07 -3.77 12.97
CA GLN A 63 -10.06 -3.10 13.77
C GLN A 63 -10.04 -1.59 13.47
N PRO A 64 -10.20 -0.73 14.49
CA PRO A 64 -10.16 0.71 14.33
C PRO A 64 -8.86 1.15 13.64
N ASN A 65 -8.95 2.14 12.73
CA ASN A 65 -7.84 2.73 11.97
C ASN A 65 -7.33 1.93 10.75
N TYR A 66 -7.91 0.76 10.47
CA TYR A 66 -7.55 -0.02 9.29
C TYR A 66 -8.68 -0.02 8.26
N VAL A 67 -8.32 -0.02 6.98
CA VAL A 67 -9.29 -0.13 5.88
C VAL A 67 -9.59 -1.62 5.62
N ARG A 68 -10.85 -2.00 5.41
CA ARG A 68 -11.26 -3.38 5.09
C ARG A 68 -10.42 -3.99 3.98
N GLY A 69 -10.09 -5.27 4.07
CA GLY A 69 -9.19 -5.95 3.14
C GLY A 69 -9.83 -6.43 1.83
N ASP A 70 -11.15 -6.31 1.69
CA ASP A 70 -11.96 -6.87 0.60
C ASP A 70 -12.51 -5.81 -0.38
N LEU A 71 -12.05 -4.56 -0.28
CA LEU A 71 -12.44 -3.48 -1.19
C LEU A 71 -11.97 -3.74 -2.62
N GLU A 72 -12.80 -3.37 -3.58
CA GLU A 72 -12.55 -3.45 -5.01
C GLU A 72 -11.65 -2.30 -5.51
N ARG A 73 -11.11 -2.45 -6.72
CA ARG A 73 -10.37 -1.37 -7.38
C ARG A 73 -11.30 -0.19 -7.63
N GLY A 74 -10.81 1.02 -7.38
CA GLY A 74 -11.60 2.25 -7.48
C GLY A 74 -12.30 2.64 -6.18
N GLU A 75 -12.45 1.74 -5.21
CA GLU A 75 -12.89 2.07 -3.84
C GLU A 75 -11.71 2.53 -2.95
N LEU A 76 -10.48 2.30 -3.43
CA LEU A 76 -9.22 2.68 -2.82
C LEU A 76 -8.42 3.55 -3.79
N GLN A 77 -7.60 4.45 -3.24
CA GLN A 77 -6.59 5.13 -4.06
C GLN A 77 -5.65 4.08 -4.69
N GLU A 78 -5.33 4.27 -5.96
CA GLU A 78 -4.58 3.31 -6.77
C GLU A 78 -3.27 2.82 -6.12
N PRO A 79 -2.43 3.65 -5.48
CA PRO A 79 -1.24 3.14 -4.78
C PRO A 79 -1.56 2.09 -3.70
N PHE A 80 -2.65 2.25 -2.95
CA PHE A 80 -3.09 1.26 -1.97
C PHE A 80 -3.62 -0.01 -2.64
N TRP A 81 -4.32 0.11 -3.77
CA TRP A 81 -4.78 -1.03 -4.55
C TRP A 81 -3.60 -1.91 -5.00
N PHE A 82 -2.55 -1.30 -5.57
CA PHE A 82 -1.37 -2.05 -6.00
C PHE A 82 -0.56 -2.63 -4.85
N LEU A 83 -0.46 -1.93 -3.71
CA LEU A 83 0.15 -2.49 -2.50
C LEU A 83 -0.61 -3.71 -2.00
N ARG A 84 -1.94 -3.69 -1.98
CA ARG A 84 -2.74 -4.86 -1.59
C ARG A 84 -2.58 -6.01 -2.56
N SER A 85 -2.61 -5.71 -3.87
CA SER A 85 -2.39 -6.70 -4.92
C SER A 85 -1.02 -7.37 -4.76
N ALA A 86 0.02 -6.58 -4.47
CA ALA A 86 1.35 -7.09 -4.19
C ALA A 86 1.40 -7.92 -2.90
N LEU A 87 0.76 -7.44 -1.82
CA LEU A 87 0.72 -8.13 -0.53
C LEU A 87 0.07 -9.51 -0.62
N GLY A 88 -1.01 -9.62 -1.40
CA GLY A 88 -1.71 -10.88 -1.65
C GLY A 88 -0.90 -11.90 -2.47
N LEU A 89 0.22 -11.50 -3.09
CA LEU A 89 1.11 -12.43 -3.80
C LEU A 89 2.07 -13.19 -2.88
N PHE A 90 2.31 -12.71 -1.66
CA PHE A 90 3.34 -13.31 -0.79
C PHE A 90 2.97 -13.37 0.70
N SER A 91 1.76 -12.96 1.08
CA SER A 91 1.31 -13.04 2.46
C SER A 91 -0.20 -13.26 2.55
N ASP A 92 -0.67 -13.72 3.71
CA ASP A 92 -2.11 -13.85 4.01
C ASP A 92 -2.74 -12.53 4.49
N TYR A 93 -1.95 -11.47 4.63
CA TYR A 93 -2.47 -10.16 5.00
C TYR A 93 -3.28 -9.56 3.86
N ARG A 94 -4.48 -9.09 4.20
CA ARG A 94 -5.32 -8.29 3.28
C ARG A 94 -5.25 -6.78 3.53
N ASN A 95 -4.54 -6.39 4.58
CA ASN A 95 -4.40 -4.99 4.98
C ASN A 95 -2.92 -4.62 5.13
N VAL A 96 -2.50 -3.57 4.42
CA VAL A 96 -1.12 -3.08 4.38
C VAL A 96 -0.66 -2.54 5.74
N GLY A 97 -1.55 -1.91 6.50
CA GLY A 97 -1.26 -1.43 7.86
C GLY A 97 -1.04 -2.59 8.83
N LEU A 98 -1.91 -3.62 8.81
CA LEU A 98 -1.72 -4.83 9.62
C LEU A 98 -0.42 -5.54 9.28
N PHE A 99 -0.09 -5.66 7.99
CA PHE A 99 1.20 -6.18 7.57
C PHE A 99 2.36 -5.32 8.10
N ASN A 100 2.31 -3.99 7.96
CA ASN A 100 3.36 -3.10 8.45
C ASN A 100 3.59 -3.26 9.97
N ASP A 101 2.49 -3.39 10.73
CA ASP A 101 2.49 -3.33 12.18
C ASP A 101 2.72 -4.69 12.85
N ALA A 102 2.60 -5.77 12.10
CA ALA A 102 2.88 -7.13 12.57
C ALA A 102 4.28 -7.22 13.18
N PRO A 103 4.47 -7.77 14.39
CA PRO A 103 5.75 -7.86 15.08
C PRO A 103 6.88 -8.45 14.23
N GLU A 104 6.55 -9.48 13.45
CA GLU A 104 7.43 -10.25 12.57
C GLU A 104 7.80 -9.54 11.28
N THR A 105 7.04 -8.51 10.86
CA THR A 105 7.37 -7.80 9.63
C THR A 105 8.70 -7.08 9.81
N GLU A 106 9.61 -7.31 8.86
CA GLU A 106 10.92 -6.67 8.79
C GLU A 106 10.97 -5.60 7.71
N HIS A 107 11.91 -4.68 7.86
CA HIS A 107 12.09 -3.54 6.95
C HIS A 107 12.25 -3.97 5.49
N HIS A 108 13.04 -5.02 5.25
CA HIS A 108 13.29 -5.50 3.89
C HIS A 108 12.02 -6.03 3.21
N GLN A 109 11.05 -6.55 3.98
CA GLN A 109 9.75 -7.01 3.46
C GLN A 109 8.88 -5.81 3.07
N VAL A 110 8.92 -4.73 3.83
CA VAL A 110 8.25 -3.46 3.49
C VAL A 110 8.82 -2.88 2.17
N ILE A 111 10.14 -2.88 2.02
CA ILE A 111 10.80 -2.45 0.77
C ILE A 111 10.40 -3.36 -0.40
N SER A 112 10.35 -4.67 -0.17
CA SER A 112 9.97 -5.65 -1.19
C SER A 112 8.52 -5.49 -1.62
N LEU A 113 7.61 -5.20 -0.68
CA LEU A 113 6.21 -4.95 -0.96
C LEU A 113 6.02 -3.76 -1.90
N ILE A 114 6.62 -2.60 -1.57
CA ILE A 114 6.50 -1.39 -2.38
C ILE A 114 7.14 -1.61 -3.75
N SER A 115 8.30 -2.25 -3.79
CA SER A 115 9.00 -2.57 -5.04
C SER A 115 8.17 -3.50 -5.93
N LEU A 116 7.49 -4.50 -5.35
CA LEU A 116 6.59 -5.39 -6.08
C LEU A 116 5.36 -4.63 -6.59
N ALA A 117 4.75 -3.78 -5.77
CA ALA A 117 3.64 -2.93 -6.20
C ALA A 117 4.02 -2.03 -7.38
N THR A 118 5.21 -1.42 -7.35
CA THR A 118 5.75 -0.64 -8.48
C THR A 118 5.86 -1.49 -9.76
N LYS A 119 6.36 -2.73 -9.66
CA LYS A 119 6.44 -3.64 -10.81
C LYS A 119 5.06 -4.02 -11.35
N LEU A 120 4.06 -4.20 -10.48
CA LEU A 120 2.69 -4.47 -10.92
C LEU A 120 2.12 -3.29 -11.73
N VAL A 121 2.36 -2.05 -11.30
CA VAL A 121 1.97 -0.84 -12.07
C VAL A 121 2.66 -0.80 -13.43
N GLN A 122 3.97 -1.05 -13.46
CA GLN A 122 4.78 -1.03 -14.68
C GLN A 122 4.35 -2.12 -15.68
N ALA A 123 4.00 -3.29 -15.19
CA ALA A 123 3.48 -4.38 -16.01
C ALA A 123 2.13 -4.04 -16.62
N GLU A 124 1.22 -3.44 -15.84
CA GLU A 124 -0.09 -3.02 -16.35
C GLU A 124 0.07 -1.97 -17.48
N ASN A 125 1.06 -1.07 -17.38
CA ASN A 125 1.38 -0.10 -18.43
C ASN A 125 1.79 -0.74 -19.78
N VAL A 126 2.34 -1.96 -19.74
CA VAL A 126 2.70 -2.72 -20.95
C VAL A 126 1.67 -3.80 -21.31
N GLY A 127 0.47 -3.72 -20.72
CA GLY A 127 -0.66 -4.62 -21.02
C GLY A 127 -0.56 -5.99 -20.37
N VAL A 128 0.29 -6.16 -19.35
CA VAL A 128 0.42 -7.41 -18.60
C VAL A 128 -0.41 -7.31 -17.32
N SER A 129 -1.41 -8.18 -17.18
CA SER A 129 -2.19 -8.32 -15.95
C SER A 129 -1.71 -9.53 -15.14
N TYR A 130 -1.79 -9.41 -13.82
CA TYR A 130 -1.52 -10.51 -12.90
C TYR A 130 -2.81 -10.91 -12.20
N SER A 131 -3.02 -12.21 -12.07
CA SER A 131 -4.07 -12.77 -11.22
C SER A 131 -3.41 -13.60 -10.13
N VAL A 132 -3.73 -13.29 -8.88
CA VAL A 132 -3.40 -14.19 -7.77
C VAL A 132 -4.36 -15.37 -7.90
N ARG A 133 -3.86 -16.55 -8.27
CA ARG A 133 -4.66 -17.77 -8.15
C ARG A 133 -4.90 -18.00 -6.67
N ALA A 134 -6.15 -17.93 -6.23
CA ALA A 134 -6.53 -18.47 -4.94
C ALA A 134 -6.11 -19.94 -4.93
N VAL A 135 -5.27 -20.33 -3.97
CA VAL A 135 -5.00 -21.74 -3.71
C VAL A 135 -6.28 -22.30 -3.12
N ALA A 136 -6.86 -23.28 -3.82
CA ALA A 136 -8.09 -23.97 -3.45
C ALA A 136 -7.88 -24.84 -2.20
#